data_AF-A0A2E5MA95-F1
#
_entry.id   AF-A0A2E5MA95-F1
#
_cell.length_a   1.000
_cell.length_b   1.000
_cell.length_c   1.000
_cell.angle_alpha   90.00
_cell.angle_beta   90.00
_cell.angle_gamma   90.00
#
_symmetry.space_group_name_H-M   'P 1'
#
loop_
_entity.id
_entity.type
_entity.pdbx_description
1 polymer ?
#
loop_
_entity_poly.entity_id
_entity_poly.type
_entity_poly.pdbx_seq_one_letter_code
_entity_poly.pdbx_strand_id
1 'polypeptide(L)'
;MKNQIRALVVVSVLASGSVQAAEQFDRGTCASIKGAVELFLALADAKFKEQESLRNNDAIAAADEAFKVAAMFSDLVENYATAYAAFCKP
;
A
#
# COMPACT_ATOMS: atom_id res chain seq x y z
N MET A 1 2.17 13.83 -15.94
CA MET A 1 3.05 12.74 -15.47
C MET A 1 3.90 13.19 -14.25
N LYS A 2 3.30 13.80 -13.21
CA LYS A 2 4.05 14.31 -12.04
C LYS A 2 3.80 13.52 -10.73
N ASN A 3 2.79 12.65 -10.72
CA ASN A 3 2.38 11.95 -9.50
C ASN A 3 2.98 10.54 -9.36
N GLN A 4 3.53 9.98 -10.44
CA GLN A 4 4.15 8.64 -10.43
C GLN A 4 5.54 8.61 -9.77
N ILE A 5 6.22 9.77 -9.71
CA ILE A 5 7.60 9.86 -9.19
C ILE A 5 7.60 9.86 -7.64
N ARG A 6 6.51 10.30 -6.99
CA ARG A 6 6.47 10.40 -5.52
C ARG A 6 6.23 9.07 -4.82
N ALA A 7 5.53 8.13 -5.46
CA ALA A 7 5.30 6.80 -4.88
C ALA A 7 6.58 5.94 -4.87
N LEU A 8 7.50 6.16 -5.82
CA LEU A 8 8.73 5.38 -5.93
C LEU A 8 9.75 5.69 -4.81
N VAL A 9 9.70 6.90 -4.24
CA VAL A 9 10.67 7.34 -3.22
C VAL A 9 10.44 6.67 -1.86
N VAL A 10 9.21 6.25 -1.55
CA VAL A 10 8.89 5.64 -0.25
C VAL A 10 9.41 4.20 -0.17
N VAL A 11 9.52 3.50 -1.30
CA VAL A 11 9.96 2.09 -1.34
C VAL A 11 11.49 1.95 -1.17
N SER A 12 12.28 2.94 -1.62
CA SER A 12 13.75 2.88 -1.54
C SER A 12 14.31 3.03 -0.12
N VAL A 13 13.54 3.60 0.82
CA VAL A 13 13.99 3.81 2.21
C VAL A 13 13.95 2.52 3.03
N LEU A 14 13.06 1.57 2.69
CA LEU A 14 12.94 0.31 3.44
C LEU A 14 13.96 -0.77 3.01
N ALA A 15 14.50 -0.68 1.79
CA ALA A 15 15.42 -1.69 1.24
C ALA A 15 16.89 -1.52 1.68
N SER A 16 17.24 -0.39 2.29
CA SER A 16 18.61 -0.09 2.71
C SER A 16 18.73 -0.31 4.21
N GLY A 17 19.16 -1.51 4.60
CA GLY A 17 19.41 -1.92 5.99
C GLY A 17 20.56 -1.17 6.70
N SER A 18 20.70 0.13 6.47
CA SER A 18 21.60 1.00 7.21
C SER A 18 20.77 1.87 8.15
N VAL A 19 20.69 1.44 9.41
CA VAL A 19 20.24 2.26 10.54
C VAL A 19 21.22 3.43 10.67
N GLN A 20 20.96 4.51 9.95
CA GLN A 20 21.56 5.81 10.18
C GLN A 20 20.39 6.70 10.59
N ALA A 21 20.32 6.94 11.91
CA ALA A 21 19.37 7.79 12.61
C ALA A 21 18.09 8.03 11.82
N ALA A 22 17.08 7.19 12.02
CA ALA A 22 15.75 7.33 11.42
C ALA A 22 15.26 8.77 11.62
N GLU A 23 15.52 9.65 10.66
CA GLU A 23 14.97 11.00 10.66
C GLU A 23 13.46 10.80 10.62
N GLN A 24 12.79 11.29 11.66
CA GLN A 24 11.34 11.30 11.68
C GLN A 24 10.87 11.97 10.39
N PHE A 25 9.91 11.34 9.72
CA PHE A 25 9.30 11.97 8.56
C PHE A 25 8.58 13.25 8.99
N ASP A 26 8.67 14.27 8.15
CA ASP A 26 7.90 15.48 8.39
C ASP A 26 6.38 15.19 8.36
N ARG A 27 5.59 16.09 8.96
CA ARG A 27 4.14 15.91 9.07
C ARG A 27 3.44 15.73 7.71
N GLY A 28 3.93 16.37 6.65
CA GLY A 28 3.38 16.26 5.29
C GLY A 28 3.67 14.90 4.67
N THR A 29 4.89 14.38 4.86
CA THR A 29 5.27 13.02 4.47
C THR A 29 4.44 11.98 5.22
N CYS A 30 4.26 12.13 6.54
CA CYS A 30 3.41 11.25 7.35
C CYS A 30 1.94 11.28 6.92
N ALA A 31 1.37 12.47 6.67
CA ALA A 31 0.02 12.58 6.14
C ALA A 31 -0.14 11.90 4.77
N SER A 32 0.89 12.00 3.92
CA SER A 32 0.90 11.34 2.61
C SER A 32 0.95 9.81 2.73
N ILE A 33 1.77 9.27 3.64
CA ILE A 33 1.84 7.83 3.91
C ILE A 33 0.50 7.33 4.46
N LYS A 34 -0.10 8.05 5.42
CA LYS A 34 -1.43 7.71 5.94
C LYS A 34 -2.49 7.68 4.84
N GLY A 35 -2.52 8.70 3.98
CA GLY A 35 -3.43 8.75 2.85
C GLY A 35 -3.20 7.62 1.84
N ALA A 36 -1.95 7.20 1.63
CA ALA A 36 -1.63 6.05 0.79
C ALA A 36 -2.15 4.73 1.39
N VAL A 37 -1.99 4.54 2.70
CA VAL A 37 -2.56 3.38 3.43
C VAL A 37 -4.08 3.32 3.24
N GLU A 38 -4.76 4.44 3.46
CA GLU A 38 -6.23 4.51 3.32
C GLU A 38 -6.66 4.23 1.87
N LEU A 39 -5.94 4.75 0.88
CA LEU A 39 -6.21 4.50 -0.54
C LEU A 39 -6.00 3.02 -0.91
N PHE A 40 -4.90 2.41 -0.51
CA PHE A 40 -4.62 1.01 -0.82
C PHE A 40 -5.59 0.07 -0.12
N LEU A 41 -6.02 0.37 1.11
CA LEU A 41 -7.10 -0.36 1.78
C LEU A 41 -8.40 -0.32 0.96
N ALA A 42 -8.80 0.86 0.48
CA ALA A 42 -10.00 1.00 -0.34
C ALA A 42 -9.90 0.23 -1.67
N LEU A 43 -8.72 0.23 -2.30
CA LEU A 43 -8.47 -0.52 -3.54
C LEU A 43 -8.45 -2.04 -3.30
N ALA A 44 -7.85 -2.50 -2.20
CA ALA A 44 -7.86 -3.91 -1.80
C ALA A 44 -9.29 -4.39 -1.55
N ASP A 45 -10.07 -3.66 -0.76
CA ASP A 45 -11.48 -3.97 -0.46
C ASP A 45 -12.33 -4.04 -1.74
N ALA A 46 -12.19 -3.07 -2.65
CA ALA A 46 -12.88 -3.10 -3.93
C ALA A 46 -12.54 -4.36 -4.75
N LYS A 47 -11.28 -4.78 -4.76
CA LYS A 47 -10.84 -5.99 -5.47
C LYS A 47 -11.27 -7.28 -4.81
N PHE A 48 -11.34 -7.34 -3.48
CA PHE A 48 -11.95 -8.47 -2.78
C PHE A 48 -13.44 -8.60 -3.11
N LYS A 49 -14.19 -7.49 -3.10
CA LYS A 49 -15.61 -7.50 -3.49
C LYS A 49 -15.83 -7.93 -4.94
N GLU A 50 -14.99 -7.46 -5.85
CA GLU A 50 -14.99 -7.90 -7.25
C GLU A 50 -14.70 -9.40 -7.35
N GLN A 51 -13.70 -9.88 -6.61
CA GLN A 51 -13.34 -11.30 -6.57
C GLN A 51 -14.48 -12.18 -6.06
N GLU A 52 -15.17 -11.79 -4.99
CA GLU A 52 -16.33 -12.51 -4.46
C GLU A 52 -17.45 -12.56 -5.51
N SER A 53 -17.74 -11.42 -6.16
CA SER A 53 -18.73 -11.34 -7.23
C SER A 53 -18.38 -12.25 -8.42
N LEU A 54 -17.10 -12.33 -8.79
CA LEU A 54 -16.64 -13.17 -9.90
C LEU A 54 -16.71 -14.66 -9.55
N ARG A 55 -16.38 -15.03 -8.31
CA ARG A 55 -16.55 -16.41 -7.82
C ARG A 55 -18.00 -16.86 -7.85
N ASN A 56 -18.93 -15.99 -7.45
CA ASN A 56 -20.36 -16.30 -7.46
C ASN A 56 -20.93 -16.46 -8.88
N ASN A 57 -20.21 -16.01 -9.91
CA ASN A 57 -20.57 -16.14 -11.32
C ASN A 57 -19.71 -17.17 -12.07
N ASP A 58 -19.02 -18.07 -11.35
CA ASP A 58 -18.14 -19.11 -11.90
C ASP A 58 -16.98 -18.58 -12.80
N ALA A 59 -16.65 -17.29 -12.69
CA ALA A 59 -15.58 -16.64 -13.45
C ALA A 59 -14.21 -16.79 -12.75
N ILE A 60 -13.81 -18.04 -12.50
CA ILE A 60 -12.70 -18.39 -11.59
C ILE A 60 -11.36 -17.72 -11.96
N ALA A 61 -10.97 -17.72 -13.24
CA ALA A 61 -9.71 -17.10 -13.65
C ALA A 61 -9.67 -15.58 -13.37
N ALA A 62 -10.76 -14.88 -13.65
CA ALA A 62 -10.88 -13.45 -13.36
C ALA A 62 -10.94 -13.20 -11.84
N ALA A 63 -11.60 -14.08 -11.09
CA ALA A 63 -11.61 -14.01 -9.63
C ALA A 63 -10.19 -14.16 -9.04
N ASP A 64 -9.38 -15.08 -9.58
CA ASP A 64 -8.00 -15.27 -9.13
C ASP A 64 -7.11 -14.06 -9.47
N GLU A 65 -7.34 -13.41 -10.61
CA GLU A 65 -6.67 -12.15 -10.95
C GLU A 65 -7.07 -11.03 -9.98
N ALA A 66 -8.37 -10.87 -9.72
CA ALA A 66 -8.86 -9.88 -8.75
C ALA A 66 -8.27 -10.12 -7.35
N PHE A 67 -8.19 -11.39 -6.91
CA PHE A 67 -7.55 -11.76 -5.64
C PHE A 67 -6.08 -11.34 -5.59
N LYS A 68 -5.29 -11.65 -6.63
CA LYS A 68 -3.87 -11.29 -6.69
C LYS A 68 -3.67 -9.79 -6.60
N VAL A 69 -4.51 -9.01 -7.28
CA VAL A 69 -4.45 -7.54 -7.20
C VAL A 69 -4.83 -7.04 -5.80
N ALA A 70 -5.85 -7.62 -5.17
CA ALA A 70 -6.20 -7.31 -3.78
C ALA A 70 -5.06 -7.61 -2.80
N ALA A 71 -4.40 -8.75 -2.96
CA ALA A 71 -3.23 -9.13 -2.16
C ALA A 71 -2.08 -8.13 -2.34
N MET A 72 -1.76 -7.73 -3.57
CA MET A 72 -0.74 -6.71 -3.83
C MET A 72 -1.02 -5.38 -3.15
N PHE A 73 -2.28 -4.91 -3.14
CA PHE A 73 -2.63 -3.69 -2.40
C PHE A 73 -2.54 -3.89 -0.89
N SER A 74 -2.87 -5.07 -0.38
CA SER A 74 -2.74 -5.41 1.04
C SER A 74 -1.27 -5.40 1.49
N ASP A 75 -0.36 -5.92 0.66
CA ASP A 75 1.08 -5.86 0.94
C ASP A 75 1.60 -4.41 0.97
N LEU A 76 1.09 -3.55 0.07
CA LEU A 76 1.42 -2.12 0.08
C LEU A 76 0.89 -1.43 1.35
N VAL A 77 -0.30 -1.78 1.82
CA VAL A 77 -0.85 -1.29 3.10
C VAL A 77 0.09 -1.66 4.25
N GLU A 78 0.50 -2.93 4.35
CA GLU A 78 1.37 -3.39 5.44
C GLU A 78 2.72 -2.67 5.44
N ASN A 79 3.33 -2.53 4.26
CA ASN A 79 4.61 -1.83 4.11
C ASN A 79 4.51 -0.35 4.51
N TYR A 80 3.48 0.36 4.06
CA TYR A 80 3.29 1.78 4.37
C TYR A 80 2.86 1.99 5.82
N ALA A 81 2.02 1.11 6.38
CA ALA A 81 1.64 1.16 7.79
C ALA A 81 2.85 0.92 8.70
N THR A 82 3.73 0.00 8.33
CA THR A 82 5.00 -0.24 9.03
C THR A 82 5.90 0.98 8.98
N ALA A 83 6.06 1.60 7.80
CA ALA A 83 6.82 2.85 7.67
C ALA A 83 6.20 3.98 8.52
N TYR A 84 4.88 4.14 8.51
CA TYR A 84 4.21 5.12 9.35
C TYR A 84 4.48 4.88 10.84
N ALA A 85 4.35 3.63 11.30
CA ALA A 85 4.58 3.27 12.71
C ALA A 85 6.04 3.48 13.15
N ALA A 86 7.00 3.31 12.23
CA ALA A 86 8.42 3.47 12.48
C ALA A 86 8.87 4.94 12.49
N PHE A 87 8.36 5.77 11.56
CA PHE A 87 8.94 7.09 11.26
C PHE A 87 8.01 8.28 11.53
N CYS A 88 6.73 8.03 11.84
CA CYS A 88 5.71 9.08 12.04
C CYS A 88 5.16 9.18 13.46
N LYS A 89 5.86 8.60 14.45
CA LYS A 89 5.54 8.84 15.87
C LYS A 89 5.82 10.32 16.22
N PRO A 90 5.01 10.92 17.11
CA PRO A 90 5.23 12.29 17.59
C PRO A 90 6.57 12.44 18.33
#